data_AF-A0A662WF62-F1
#
_entry.id   AF-A0A662WF62-F1
#
_cell.length_a   1.000
_cell.length_b   1.000
_cell.length_c   1.000
_cell.angle_alpha   90.00
_cell.angle_beta   90.00
_cell.angle_gamma   90.00
#
_symmetry.space_group_name_H-M   'P 1'
#
loop_
_entity.id
_entity.type
_entity.pdbx_description
1 polymer ?
#
loop_
_entity_poly.entity_id
_entity_poly.type
_entity_poly.pdbx_seq_one_letter_code
_entity_poly.pdbx_strand_id
1 'polypeptide(L)'
;MSPSSRSRALLLLAAKLALVFGCALAASLGLCLLLVRRVRAHDAALGLATSKLDRVSLRSLSSLEGLQQSHETFLHVFAVQFPLALLCFACLYVLKQTFAIPGSALLNVFAGATLPLAVAFPLVCLLTATGASCCFLLSKWLASEEIVLGVCERLLPGKLQALRMKIEDARERGQLPFLLLFLRVFPFSPNWFLNLASPWLKVPLKLFAPSVAVGLLPYNFATVHAGAMLSSLRSTSDLLDPRTMGLLMLLAVGMLIPALLKRKAKEQTAPADDGQAQPTPERSSKKSD
;
A
#
# COMPACT_ATOMS: atom_id res chain seq x y z
N MET A 1 28.09 -15.21 6.69
CA MET A 1 28.62 -13.83 6.51
C MET A 1 29.05 -13.25 7.85
N SER A 2 30.22 -12.59 7.92
CA SER A 2 30.61 -11.84 9.12
C SER A 2 29.66 -10.65 9.37
N PRO A 3 29.47 -10.18 10.61
CA PRO A 3 28.57 -9.06 10.92
C PRO A 3 28.88 -7.80 10.09
N SER A 4 30.17 -7.52 9.85
CA SER A 4 30.62 -6.38 9.05
C SER A 4 30.26 -6.52 7.56
N SER A 5 30.32 -7.73 7.00
CA SER A 5 29.91 -7.99 5.60
C SER A 5 28.41 -7.83 5.38
N ARG A 6 27.58 -8.23 6.36
CA ARG A 6 26.12 -8.10 6.30
C ARG A 6 25.69 -6.64 6.38
N SER A 7 26.30 -5.85 7.26
CA SER A 7 26.03 -4.40 7.36
C SER A 7 26.39 -3.66 6.07
N ARG A 8 27.51 -3.99 5.42
CA ARG A 8 27.89 -3.41 4.12
C ARG A 8 26.91 -3.79 3.00
N ALA A 9 26.49 -5.06 2.94
CA ALA A 9 25.50 -5.51 1.96
C ALA A 9 24.14 -4.81 2.14
N LEU A 10 23.69 -4.63 3.38
CA LEU A 10 22.48 -3.88 3.71
C LEU A 10 22.58 -2.40 3.29
N LEU A 11 23.71 -1.74 3.55
CA LEU A 11 23.95 -0.35 3.15
C LEU A 11 23.94 -0.20 1.62
N LEU A 12 24.60 -1.12 0.90
CA LEU A 12 24.62 -1.12 -0.57
C LEU A 12 23.22 -1.35 -1.15
N LEU A 13 22.45 -2.27 -0.57
CA LEU A 13 21.06 -2.49 -0.98
C LEU A 13 20.21 -1.25 -0.73
N ALA A 14 20.31 -0.64 0.45
CA ALA A 14 19.59 0.57 0.80
C ALA A 14 19.94 1.72 -0.17
N ALA A 15 21.22 1.90 -0.51
CA ALA A 15 21.66 2.89 -1.47
C ALA A 15 21.10 2.64 -2.88
N LYS A 16 21.12 1.39 -3.36
CA LYS A 16 20.53 1.02 -4.67
C LYS A 16 19.02 1.27 -4.69
N LEU A 17 18.30 0.86 -3.64
CA LEU A 17 16.86 1.09 -3.52
C LEU A 17 16.52 2.58 -3.44
N ALA A 18 17.29 3.36 -2.68
CA ALA A 18 17.12 4.81 -2.59
C ALA A 18 17.36 5.49 -3.93
N LEU A 19 18.37 5.07 -4.69
CA LEU A 19 18.65 5.58 -6.03
C LEU A 19 17.49 5.27 -7.00
N VAL A 20 17.06 3.99 -7.07
CA VAL A 20 15.96 3.58 -7.96
C VAL A 20 14.65 4.28 -7.57
N PHE A 21 14.35 4.37 -6.27
CA PHE A 21 13.19 5.10 -5.76
C PHE A 21 13.27 6.59 -6.11
N GLY A 22 14.42 7.23 -5.87
CA GLY A 22 14.65 8.63 -6.14
C GLY A 22 14.47 8.98 -7.62
N CYS A 23 15.04 8.18 -8.53
CA CYS A 23 14.86 8.35 -9.96
C CYS A 23 13.39 8.18 -10.39
N ALA A 24 12.72 7.14 -9.91
CA ALA A 24 11.33 6.88 -10.26
C ALA A 24 10.37 7.95 -9.68
N LEU A 25 10.65 8.43 -8.47
CA LEU A 25 9.91 9.53 -7.84
C LEU A 25 10.15 10.84 -8.60
N ALA A 26 11.39 11.17 -8.96
CA ALA A 26 11.71 12.37 -9.72
C ALA A 26 11.03 12.38 -11.10
N ALA A 27 11.03 11.24 -11.81
CA ALA A 27 10.31 11.11 -13.07
C ALA A 27 8.79 11.29 -12.89
N SER A 28 8.21 10.69 -11.85
CA SER A 28 6.78 10.82 -11.53
C SER A 28 6.41 12.27 -11.16
N LEU A 29 7.25 12.94 -10.36
CA LEU A 29 7.08 14.35 -10.02
C LEU A 29 7.24 15.26 -11.24
N GLY A 30 8.19 14.96 -12.13
CA GLY A 30 8.37 15.67 -13.40
C GLY A 30 7.13 15.60 -14.29
N LEU A 31 6.52 14.41 -14.40
CA LEU A 31 5.24 14.21 -15.10
C LEU A 31 4.11 15.01 -14.45
N CYS A 32 3.98 14.97 -13.12
CA CYS A 32 2.98 15.75 -12.40
C CYS A 32 3.18 17.26 -12.59
N LEU A 33 4.42 17.76 -12.56
CA LEU A 33 4.72 19.17 -12.81
C LEU A 33 4.39 19.57 -14.26
N LEU A 34 4.65 18.68 -15.22
CA LEU A 34 4.29 18.89 -16.61
C LEU A 34 2.76 18.94 -16.79
N LEU A 35 2.02 18.07 -16.11
CA LEU A 35 0.56 18.08 -16.07
C LEU A 35 0.02 19.41 -15.52
N VAL A 36 0.51 19.83 -14.35
CA VAL A 36 0.13 21.11 -13.73
C VAL A 36 0.42 22.28 -14.66
N ARG A 37 1.59 22.30 -15.30
CA ARG A 37 1.95 23.35 -16.27
C ARG A 37 1.01 23.37 -17.48
N ARG A 38 0.65 22.20 -18.04
CA ARG A 38 -0.25 22.08 -19.19
C ARG A 38 -1.68 22.52 -18.85
N VAL A 39 -2.19 22.13 -17.68
CA VAL A 39 -3.53 22.56 -17.24
C VAL A 39 -3.55 24.06 -16.97
N ARG A 40 -2.54 24.62 -16.29
CA ARG A 40 -2.42 26.08 -16.08
C ARG A 40 -2.35 26.86 -17.40
N ALA A 41 -1.60 26.36 -18.38
CA ALA A 41 -1.52 27.00 -19.70
C ALA A 41 -2.88 26.99 -20.44
N HIS A 42 -3.63 25.90 -20.31
CA HIS A 42 -4.98 25.79 -20.87
C HIS A 42 -5.96 26.74 -20.18
N ASP A 43 -5.93 26.84 -18.85
CA ASP A 43 -6.77 27.78 -18.07
C ASP A 43 -6.45 29.24 -18.41
N ALA A 44 -5.16 29.56 -18.57
CA ALA A 44 -4.72 30.90 -18.96
C ALA A 44 -5.16 31.26 -20.39
N ALA A 45 -5.13 30.31 -21.32
CA ALA A 45 -5.64 30.51 -22.69
C ALA A 45 -7.15 30.80 -22.72
N LEU A 46 -7.90 30.32 -21.73
CA LEU A 46 -9.33 30.60 -21.54
C LEU A 46 -9.62 31.91 -20.79
N GLY A 47 -8.59 32.67 -20.40
CA GLY A 47 -8.75 33.96 -19.70
C GLY A 47 -9.11 33.86 -18.22
N LEU A 48 -8.93 32.70 -17.59
CA LEU A 48 -9.21 32.51 -16.17
C LEU A 48 -8.08 33.14 -15.32
N ALA A 49 -8.40 34.20 -14.56
CA ALA A 49 -7.42 34.94 -13.74
C ALA A 49 -6.81 34.14 -12.57
N THR A 50 -7.43 33.04 -12.17
CA THR A 50 -6.88 32.08 -11.19
C THR A 50 -7.16 30.66 -11.67
N SER A 51 -6.13 29.82 -11.79
CA SER A 51 -6.33 28.41 -12.13
C SER A 51 -7.01 27.70 -10.95
N LYS A 52 -7.95 26.79 -11.21
CA LYS A 52 -8.56 25.96 -10.17
C LYS A 52 -7.52 25.23 -9.30
N LEU A 53 -6.31 25.00 -9.84
CA LEU A 53 -5.19 24.39 -9.12
C LEU A 53 -4.62 25.23 -7.96
N ASP A 54 -4.69 26.57 -8.01
CA ASP A 54 -4.10 27.42 -6.97
C ASP A 54 -4.88 27.37 -5.64
N ARG A 55 -6.05 26.73 -5.64
CA ARG A 55 -6.89 26.51 -4.47
C ARG A 55 -6.58 25.20 -3.72
N VAL A 56 -5.70 24.35 -4.25
CA VAL A 56 -5.30 23.09 -3.60
C VAL A 56 -4.23 23.39 -2.54
N SER A 57 -4.66 23.63 -1.31
CA SER A 57 -3.79 23.72 -0.13
C SER A 57 -3.79 22.41 0.66
N LEU A 58 -2.65 21.98 1.19
CA LEU A 58 -2.51 20.77 2.01
C LEU A 58 -3.41 20.77 3.27
N ARG A 59 -3.82 21.95 3.74
CA ARG A 59 -4.80 22.13 4.85
C ARG A 59 -6.25 21.81 4.45
N SER A 60 -6.55 21.74 3.16
CA SER A 60 -7.90 21.47 2.63
C SER A 60 -8.28 19.99 2.73
N LEU A 61 -7.31 19.08 2.77
CA LEU A 61 -7.56 17.62 2.81
C LEU A 61 -8.15 17.11 4.14
N SER A 62 -8.20 17.94 5.19
CA SER A 62 -8.73 17.57 6.50
C SER A 62 -10.21 17.91 6.72
N SER A 63 -10.84 18.69 5.84
CA SER A 63 -12.28 18.99 5.89
C SER A 63 -13.03 18.31 4.74
N LEU A 64 -14.29 17.91 4.96
CA LEU A 64 -15.13 17.29 3.94
C LEU A 64 -15.29 18.20 2.70
N GLU A 65 -15.47 19.51 2.94
CA GLU A 65 -15.53 20.54 1.90
C GLU A 65 -14.24 20.61 1.08
N GLY A 66 -13.07 20.52 1.73
CA GLY A 66 -11.80 20.57 1.01
C GLY A 66 -11.48 19.29 0.24
N LEU A 67 -12.06 18.15 0.65
CA LEU A 67 -12.01 16.89 -0.08
C LEU A 67 -12.92 16.91 -1.33
N GLN A 68 -14.13 17.48 -1.22
CA GLN A 68 -15.03 17.74 -2.35
C GLN A 68 -14.42 18.75 -3.33
N GLN A 69 -13.81 19.82 -2.83
CA GLN A 69 -13.17 20.85 -3.66
C GLN A 69 -11.92 20.32 -4.38
N SER A 70 -11.17 19.42 -3.74
CA SER A 70 -10.07 18.69 -4.38
C SER A 70 -10.60 17.78 -5.49
N HIS A 71 -11.72 17.08 -5.27
CA HIS A 71 -12.35 16.20 -6.26
C HIS A 71 -12.73 16.92 -7.55
N GLU A 72 -13.41 18.06 -7.47
CA GLU A 72 -13.75 18.92 -8.62
C GLU A 72 -12.50 19.37 -9.40
N THR A 73 -11.42 19.68 -8.69
CA THR A 73 -10.15 20.06 -9.30
C THR A 73 -9.53 18.87 -10.05
N PHE A 74 -9.59 17.66 -9.49
CA PHE A 74 -9.10 16.46 -10.16
C PHE A 74 -9.92 16.12 -11.40
N LEU A 75 -11.26 16.18 -11.33
CA LEU A 75 -12.12 15.97 -12.49
C LEU A 75 -11.78 16.96 -13.62
N HIS A 76 -11.55 18.23 -13.27
CA HIS A 76 -11.13 19.25 -14.23
C HIS A 76 -9.77 18.92 -14.87
N VAL A 77 -8.77 18.51 -14.08
CA VAL A 77 -7.46 18.09 -14.60
C VAL A 77 -7.58 16.90 -15.56
N PHE A 78 -8.38 15.89 -15.21
CA PHE A 78 -8.65 14.74 -16.06
C PHE A 78 -9.43 15.11 -17.33
N ALA A 79 -10.33 16.11 -17.28
CA ALA A 79 -11.05 16.60 -18.45
C ALA A 79 -10.14 17.37 -19.42
N VAL A 80 -9.23 18.20 -18.90
CA VAL A 80 -8.36 19.07 -19.72
C VAL A 80 -7.16 18.30 -20.31
N GLN A 81 -6.59 17.34 -19.57
CA GLN A 81 -5.41 16.58 -20.01
C GLN A 81 -5.52 15.09 -19.66
N PHE A 82 -6.55 14.42 -20.17
CA PHE A 82 -6.85 13.02 -19.84
C PHE A 82 -5.65 12.06 -19.96
N PRO A 83 -4.92 11.98 -21.10
CA PRO A 83 -3.84 10.99 -21.25
C PRO A 83 -2.69 11.20 -20.26
N LEU A 84 -2.33 12.46 -20.02
CA LEU A 84 -1.24 12.81 -19.12
C LEU A 84 -1.64 12.64 -17.65
N ALA A 85 -2.90 12.97 -17.29
CA ALA A 85 -3.44 12.73 -15.95
C ALA A 85 -3.47 11.23 -15.64
N LEU A 86 -3.92 10.42 -16.59
CA LEU A 86 -3.95 8.96 -16.47
C LEU A 86 -2.53 8.38 -16.32
N LEU A 87 -1.57 8.87 -17.10
CA LEU A 87 -0.17 8.46 -17.00
C LEU A 87 0.43 8.83 -15.64
N CYS A 88 0.19 10.04 -15.14
CA CYS A 88 0.64 10.46 -13.81
C CYS A 88 0.05 9.56 -12.71
N PHE A 89 -1.25 9.29 -12.77
CA PHE A 89 -1.92 8.37 -11.85
C PHE A 89 -1.31 6.96 -11.91
N ALA A 90 -1.11 6.41 -13.11
CA ALA A 90 -0.50 5.11 -13.32
C ALA A 90 0.92 5.02 -12.76
N CYS A 91 1.76 6.03 -13.01
CA CYS A 91 3.14 6.09 -12.49
C CYS A 91 3.16 6.13 -10.96
N LEU A 92 2.34 6.99 -10.33
CA LEU A 92 2.26 7.07 -8.87
C LEU A 92 1.74 5.76 -8.26
N TYR A 93 0.74 5.13 -8.89
CA TYR A 93 0.20 3.85 -8.45
C TYR A 93 1.27 2.75 -8.49
N VAL A 94 1.94 2.60 -9.64
CA VAL A 94 2.98 1.58 -9.84
C VAL A 94 4.17 1.84 -8.92
N LEU A 95 4.58 3.10 -8.73
CA LEU A 95 5.64 3.47 -7.79
C LEU A 95 5.29 3.01 -6.37
N LYS A 96 4.13 3.44 -5.86
CA LYS A 96 3.65 3.05 -4.52
C LYS A 96 3.58 1.53 -4.37
N GLN A 97 3.09 0.82 -5.37
CA GLN A 97 2.95 -0.63 -5.34
C GLN A 97 4.31 -1.35 -5.42
N THR A 98 5.24 -0.85 -6.24
CA THR A 98 6.60 -1.41 -6.43
C THR A 98 7.40 -1.36 -5.14
N PHE A 99 7.30 -0.25 -4.41
CA PHE A 99 8.02 -0.01 -3.16
C PHE A 99 7.22 -0.42 -1.91
N ALA A 100 6.12 -1.17 -2.09
CA ALA A 100 5.28 -1.67 -0.99
C ALA A 100 4.75 -0.59 -0.03
N ILE A 101 4.60 0.65 -0.51
CA ILE A 101 4.08 1.77 0.27
C ILE A 101 2.58 1.51 0.53
N PRO A 102 2.06 1.65 1.77
CA PRO A 102 0.64 1.46 2.05
C PRO A 102 -0.24 2.49 1.33
N GLY A 103 -1.53 2.18 1.12
CA GLY A 103 -2.50 3.12 0.52
C GLY A 103 -3.11 2.71 -0.82
N SER A 104 -3.12 1.41 -1.18
CA SER A 104 -3.78 0.94 -2.41
C SER A 104 -5.28 1.29 -2.43
N ALA A 105 -5.97 1.11 -1.30
CA ALA A 105 -7.40 1.42 -1.19
C ALA A 105 -7.70 2.89 -1.51
N LEU A 106 -6.88 3.83 -1.03
CA LEU A 106 -7.07 5.26 -1.28
C LEU A 106 -6.97 5.58 -2.78
N LEU A 107 -5.97 5.02 -3.47
CA LEU A 107 -5.82 5.22 -4.91
C LEU A 107 -6.91 4.52 -5.73
N ASN A 108 -7.40 3.36 -5.28
CA ASN A 108 -8.52 2.66 -5.90
C ASN A 108 -9.82 3.45 -5.77
N VAL A 109 -10.11 3.95 -4.56
CA VAL A 109 -11.26 4.84 -4.30
C VAL A 109 -11.14 6.12 -5.12
N PHE A 110 -9.96 6.73 -5.20
CA PHE A 110 -9.70 7.88 -6.05
C PHE A 110 -10.00 7.60 -7.53
N ALA A 111 -9.54 6.46 -8.06
CA ALA A 111 -9.83 6.06 -9.43
C ALA A 111 -11.33 5.86 -9.67
N GLY A 112 -12.04 5.24 -8.73
CA GLY A 112 -13.48 5.04 -8.81
C GLY A 112 -14.29 6.33 -8.71
N ALA A 113 -13.81 7.30 -7.93
CA ALA A 113 -14.45 8.61 -7.83
C ALA A 113 -14.25 9.44 -9.12
N THR A 114 -13.09 9.33 -9.76
CA THR A 114 -12.69 10.19 -10.90
C THR A 114 -13.01 9.61 -12.27
N LEU A 115 -13.01 8.29 -12.42
CA LEU A 115 -13.21 7.60 -13.70
C LEU A 115 -14.45 6.71 -13.64
N PRO A 116 -15.15 6.49 -14.77
CA PRO A 116 -16.23 5.50 -14.84
C PRO A 116 -15.75 4.13 -14.37
N LEU A 117 -16.60 3.40 -13.62
CA LEU A 117 -16.26 2.10 -13.04
C LEU A 117 -15.69 1.11 -14.07
N ALA A 118 -16.26 1.10 -15.29
CA ALA A 118 -15.82 0.25 -16.40
C ALA A 118 -14.38 0.53 -16.87
N VAL A 119 -13.86 1.73 -16.63
CA VAL A 119 -12.48 2.13 -16.95
C VAL A 119 -11.59 2.00 -15.71
N ALA A 120 -12.05 2.49 -14.57
CA ALA A 120 -11.30 2.53 -13.31
C ALA A 120 -10.91 1.12 -12.83
N PHE A 121 -11.85 0.17 -12.86
CA PHE A 121 -11.64 -1.17 -12.36
C PHE A 121 -10.56 -1.96 -13.13
N PRO A 122 -10.66 -2.16 -14.47
CA PRO A 122 -9.63 -2.89 -15.21
C PRO A 122 -8.27 -2.18 -15.15
N LEU A 123 -8.26 -0.84 -15.18
CA LEU A 123 -7.04 -0.05 -15.02
C LEU A 123 -6.35 -0.34 -13.69
N VAL A 124 -7.06 -0.22 -12.58
CA VAL A 124 -6.49 -0.47 -11.23
C VAL A 124 -5.98 -1.90 -11.11
N CYS A 125 -6.69 -2.89 -11.65
CA CYS A 125 -6.24 -4.28 -11.67
C CYS A 125 -4.92 -4.44 -12.45
N LEU A 126 -4.83 -3.82 -13.63
CA LEU A 126 -3.60 -3.82 -14.43
C LEU A 126 -2.44 -3.14 -13.70
N LEU A 127 -2.66 -1.97 -13.10
CA LEU A 127 -1.65 -1.24 -12.33
C LEU A 127 -1.20 -2.01 -11.07
N THR A 128 -2.14 -2.69 -10.40
CA THR A 128 -1.84 -3.54 -9.24
C THR A 128 -0.95 -4.71 -9.64
N ALA A 129 -1.28 -5.42 -10.72
CA ALA A 129 -0.50 -6.55 -11.22
C ALA A 129 0.88 -6.10 -11.71
N THR A 130 0.95 -4.97 -12.42
CA THR A 130 2.20 -4.38 -12.92
C THR A 130 3.10 -3.97 -11.76
N GLY A 131 2.61 -3.18 -10.80
CA GLY A 131 3.40 -2.75 -9.65
C GLY A 131 3.82 -3.91 -8.73
N ALA A 132 2.98 -4.93 -8.54
CA ALA A 132 3.37 -6.13 -7.79
C ALA A 132 4.47 -6.92 -8.52
N SER A 133 4.42 -6.99 -9.85
CA SER A 133 5.44 -7.63 -10.68
C SER A 133 6.75 -6.84 -10.62
N CYS A 134 6.70 -5.51 -10.65
CA CYS A 134 7.86 -4.66 -10.42
C CYS A 134 8.46 -4.87 -9.03
N CYS A 135 7.63 -4.99 -7.97
CA CYS A 135 8.09 -5.31 -6.62
C CYS A 135 8.80 -6.68 -6.57
N PHE A 136 8.20 -7.70 -7.21
CA PHE A 136 8.79 -9.04 -7.33
C PHE A 136 10.17 -8.99 -8.03
N LEU A 137 10.27 -8.28 -9.15
CA LEU A 137 11.50 -8.15 -9.91
C LEU A 137 12.56 -7.36 -9.13
N LEU A 138 12.16 -6.26 -8.49
CA LEU A 138 13.05 -5.44 -7.66
C LEU A 138 13.64 -6.28 -6.52
N SER A 139 12.82 -7.11 -5.86
CA SER A 139 13.27 -8.08 -4.86
C SER A 139 14.27 -9.07 -5.44
N LYS A 140 13.96 -9.68 -6.60
CA LYS A 140 14.78 -10.71 -7.23
C LYS A 140 16.15 -10.20 -7.70
N TRP A 141 16.20 -9.00 -8.28
CA TRP A 141 17.40 -8.48 -8.94
C TRP A 141 18.26 -7.61 -8.04
N LEU A 142 17.65 -6.85 -7.12
CA LEU A 142 18.37 -5.86 -6.33
C LEU A 142 18.69 -6.35 -4.93
N ALA A 143 17.79 -7.13 -4.31
CA ALA A 143 17.95 -7.62 -2.95
C ALA A 143 18.68 -8.97 -2.90
N SER A 144 19.18 -9.32 -1.72
CA SER A 144 19.78 -10.63 -1.45
C SER A 144 18.83 -11.50 -0.64
N GLU A 145 18.85 -12.82 -0.87
CA GLU A 145 18.00 -13.80 -0.18
C GLU A 145 18.04 -13.63 1.34
N GLU A 146 19.24 -13.62 1.92
CA GLU A 146 19.44 -13.49 3.37
C GLU A 146 18.78 -12.22 3.94
N ILE A 147 18.84 -11.11 3.21
CA ILE A 147 18.29 -9.83 3.66
C ILE A 147 16.78 -9.88 3.60
N VAL A 148 16.21 -10.31 2.47
CA VAL A 148 14.76 -10.34 2.27
C VAL A 148 14.10 -11.31 3.23
N LEU A 149 14.62 -12.53 3.33
CA LEU A 149 14.09 -13.54 4.26
C LEU A 149 14.27 -13.09 5.71
N GLY A 150 15.41 -12.47 6.06
CA GLY A 150 15.64 -11.91 7.39
C GLY A 150 14.66 -10.77 7.75
N VAL A 151 14.35 -9.87 6.81
CA VAL A 151 13.35 -8.82 7.01
C VAL A 151 11.95 -9.42 7.14
N CYS A 152 11.61 -10.39 6.30
CA CYS A 152 10.34 -11.09 6.36
C CYS A 152 10.13 -11.78 7.71
N GLU A 153 11.14 -12.49 8.21
CA GLU A 153 11.07 -13.20 9.49
C GLU A 153 11.00 -12.24 10.68
N ARG A 154 11.69 -11.10 10.61
CA ARG A 154 11.60 -10.05 11.65
C ARG A 154 10.23 -9.37 11.70
N LEU A 155 9.62 -9.11 10.55
CA LEU A 155 8.33 -8.42 10.46
C LEU A 155 7.13 -9.37 10.68
N LEU A 156 7.29 -10.65 10.31
CA LEU A 156 6.24 -11.67 10.33
C LEU A 156 6.84 -13.03 10.78
N PRO A 157 7.25 -13.17 12.06
CA PRO A 157 7.89 -14.38 12.56
C PRO A 157 7.01 -15.62 12.35
N GLY A 158 7.62 -16.72 11.92
CA GLY A 158 6.98 -18.00 11.62
C GLY A 158 6.16 -18.05 10.32
N LYS A 159 5.70 -16.91 9.78
CA LYS A 159 4.87 -16.87 8.56
C LYS A 159 5.66 -17.21 7.30
N LEU A 160 6.95 -16.89 7.25
CA LEU A 160 7.80 -17.23 6.11
C LEU A 160 7.98 -18.74 5.98
N GLN A 161 8.26 -19.42 7.09
CA GLN A 161 8.39 -20.88 7.10
C GLN A 161 7.06 -21.56 6.74
N ALA A 162 5.94 -21.07 7.29
CA ALA A 162 4.62 -21.58 6.93
C ALA A 162 4.29 -21.38 5.43
N LEU A 163 4.64 -20.21 4.87
CA LEU A 163 4.46 -19.95 3.44
C LEU A 163 5.33 -20.87 2.58
N ARG A 164 6.59 -21.09 2.98
CA ARG A 164 7.52 -21.98 2.29
C ARG A 164 6.97 -23.41 2.24
N MET A 165 6.55 -23.96 3.38
CA MET A 165 5.97 -25.31 3.45
C MET A 165 4.73 -25.44 2.55
N LYS A 166 3.82 -24.45 2.57
CA LYS A 166 2.64 -24.45 1.71
C LYS A 166 3.00 -24.40 0.22
N ILE A 167 4.00 -23.60 -0.16
CA ILE A 167 4.44 -23.49 -1.56
C ILE A 167 5.08 -24.79 -2.05
N GLU A 168 5.90 -25.45 -1.23
CA GLU A 168 6.51 -26.74 -1.60
C GLU A 168 5.45 -27.84 -1.72
N ASP A 169 4.55 -27.99 -0.74
CA ASP A 169 3.44 -28.97 -0.81
C ASP A 169 2.52 -28.71 -2.02
N ALA A 170 2.16 -27.46 -2.29
CA ALA A 170 1.36 -27.11 -3.47
C ALA A 170 2.13 -27.31 -4.79
N ARG A 171 3.46 -27.21 -4.78
CA ARG A 171 4.30 -27.50 -5.96
C ARG A 171 4.30 -29.00 -6.24
N GLU A 172 4.50 -29.84 -5.22
CA GLU A 172 4.47 -31.31 -5.34
C GLU A 172 3.11 -31.81 -5.85
N ARG A 173 2.02 -31.19 -5.41
CA ARG A 173 0.66 -31.52 -5.84
C ARG A 173 0.22 -30.86 -7.16
N GLY A 174 1.05 -30.02 -7.78
CA GLY A 174 0.69 -29.27 -8.99
C GLY A 174 -0.38 -28.18 -8.79
N GLN A 175 -0.62 -27.75 -7.54
CA GLN A 175 -1.67 -26.81 -7.13
C GLN A 175 -1.15 -25.39 -6.82
N LEU A 176 0.12 -25.11 -7.11
CA LEU A 176 0.74 -23.80 -6.88
C LEU A 176 -0.10 -22.59 -7.37
N PRO A 177 -0.68 -22.55 -8.60
CA PRO A 177 -1.50 -21.42 -9.02
C PRO A 177 -2.75 -21.22 -8.15
N PHE A 178 -3.39 -22.30 -7.70
CA PHE A 178 -4.56 -22.23 -6.81
C PHE A 178 -4.18 -21.71 -5.43
N LEU A 179 -3.06 -22.17 -4.87
CA LEU A 179 -2.55 -21.65 -3.60
C LEU A 179 -2.26 -20.14 -3.70
N LEU A 180 -1.58 -19.71 -4.76
CA LEU A 180 -1.24 -18.30 -4.94
C LEU A 180 -2.50 -17.44 -5.09
N LEU A 181 -3.50 -17.91 -5.84
CA LEU A 181 -4.78 -17.23 -5.98
C LEU A 181 -5.50 -17.13 -4.62
N PHE A 182 -5.58 -18.24 -3.89
CA PHE A 182 -6.21 -18.32 -2.57
C PHE A 182 -5.60 -17.32 -1.59
N LEU A 183 -4.27 -17.21 -1.55
CA LEU A 183 -3.55 -16.27 -0.67
C LEU A 183 -3.83 -14.79 -0.99
N ARG A 184 -4.34 -14.46 -2.17
CA ARG A 184 -4.70 -13.10 -2.57
C ARG A 184 -6.18 -12.79 -2.36
N VAL A 185 -7.04 -13.77 -2.62
CA VAL A 185 -8.48 -13.65 -2.38
C VAL A 185 -8.75 -13.57 -0.88
N PHE A 186 -8.08 -14.41 -0.09
CA PHE A 186 -8.18 -14.43 1.36
C PHE A 186 -6.89 -13.85 1.98
N PRO A 187 -6.87 -12.56 2.35
CA PRO A 187 -5.64 -11.83 2.69
C PRO A 187 -5.14 -12.14 4.11
N PHE A 188 -4.84 -13.41 4.41
CA PHE A 188 -4.21 -13.82 5.67
C PHE A 188 -2.74 -13.35 5.77
N SER A 189 -2.15 -13.03 4.62
CA SER A 189 -0.77 -12.57 4.46
C SER A 189 -0.76 -11.19 3.79
N PRO A 190 0.08 -10.24 4.25
CA PRO A 190 0.20 -8.95 3.61
C PRO A 190 0.67 -9.08 2.15
N ASN A 191 0.08 -8.29 1.24
CA ASN A 191 0.42 -8.36 -0.19
C ASN A 191 1.90 -8.02 -0.46
N TRP A 192 2.46 -7.05 0.28
CA TRP A 192 3.89 -6.72 0.17
C TRP A 192 4.79 -7.92 0.48
N PHE A 193 4.41 -8.72 1.47
CA PHE A 193 5.17 -9.87 1.91
C PHE A 193 5.16 -10.96 0.84
N LEU A 194 4.00 -11.25 0.25
CA LEU A 194 3.90 -12.17 -0.88
C LEU A 194 4.72 -11.68 -2.08
N ASN A 195 4.65 -10.39 -2.43
CA ASN A 195 5.40 -9.84 -3.56
C ASN A 195 6.92 -9.94 -3.36
N LEU A 196 7.40 -9.66 -2.13
CA LEU A 196 8.82 -9.64 -1.80
C LEU A 196 9.40 -11.05 -1.63
N ALA A 197 8.68 -11.98 -0.98
CA ALA A 197 9.17 -13.32 -0.64
C ALA A 197 9.04 -14.33 -1.79
N SER A 198 8.00 -14.21 -2.64
CA SER A 198 7.75 -15.14 -3.75
C SER A 198 8.97 -15.46 -4.65
N PRO A 199 9.82 -14.50 -5.09
CA PRO A 199 10.96 -14.82 -5.94
C PRO A 199 11.98 -15.73 -5.25
N TRP A 200 12.18 -15.57 -3.94
CA TRP A 200 13.10 -16.36 -3.13
C TRP A 200 12.55 -17.75 -2.79
N LEU A 201 11.22 -17.89 -2.75
CA LEU A 201 10.53 -19.18 -2.65
C LEU A 201 10.39 -19.90 -4.00
N LYS A 202 11.15 -19.45 -5.02
CA LYS A 202 11.19 -20.03 -6.37
C LYS A 202 9.81 -20.07 -7.05
N VAL A 203 8.94 -19.11 -6.76
CA VAL A 203 7.67 -18.95 -7.48
C VAL A 203 7.96 -18.26 -8.82
N PRO A 204 7.54 -18.85 -9.95
CA PRO A 204 7.81 -18.25 -11.26
C PRO A 204 6.87 -17.06 -11.52
N LEU A 205 7.39 -15.99 -12.14
CA LEU A 205 6.62 -14.76 -12.42
C LEU A 205 5.34 -15.02 -13.23
N LYS A 206 5.38 -15.99 -14.15
CA LYS A 206 4.23 -16.42 -14.97
C LYS A 206 3.05 -16.96 -14.16
N LEU A 207 3.27 -17.45 -12.92
CA LEU A 207 2.19 -17.85 -12.01
C LEU A 207 1.87 -16.72 -11.02
N PHE A 208 2.88 -15.94 -10.64
CA PHE A 208 2.73 -14.82 -9.72
C PHE A 208 1.87 -13.69 -10.33
N ALA A 209 2.17 -13.21 -11.53
CA ALA A 209 1.48 -12.04 -12.10
C ALA A 209 -0.03 -12.29 -12.33
N PRO A 210 -0.47 -13.44 -12.90
CA PRO A 210 -1.89 -13.75 -13.00
C PRO A 210 -2.58 -13.92 -11.65
N SER A 211 -1.91 -14.50 -10.65
CA SER A 211 -2.51 -14.63 -9.32
C SER A 211 -2.74 -13.27 -8.64
N VAL A 212 -1.90 -12.26 -8.91
CA VAL A 212 -2.16 -10.87 -8.49
C VAL A 212 -3.36 -10.31 -9.23
N ALA A 213 -3.36 -10.43 -10.57
CA ALA A 213 -4.37 -9.84 -11.43
C ALA A 213 -5.77 -10.37 -11.13
N VAL A 214 -5.91 -11.68 -10.94
CA VAL A 214 -7.20 -12.35 -10.68
C VAL A 214 -7.52 -12.36 -9.18
N GLY A 215 -6.55 -12.66 -8.33
CA GLY A 215 -6.81 -12.85 -6.90
C GLY A 215 -7.16 -11.57 -6.15
N LEU A 216 -6.74 -10.40 -6.66
CA LEU A 216 -7.09 -9.10 -6.08
C LEU A 216 -8.30 -8.45 -6.76
N LEU A 217 -8.96 -9.10 -7.73
CA LEU A 217 -10.19 -8.56 -8.33
C LEU A 217 -11.26 -8.19 -7.29
N PRO A 218 -11.58 -9.04 -6.28
CA PRO A 218 -12.62 -8.70 -5.31
C PRO A 218 -12.28 -7.45 -4.50
N TYR A 219 -11.02 -7.34 -4.05
CA TYR A 219 -10.53 -6.19 -3.30
C TYR A 219 -10.52 -4.91 -4.16
N ASN A 220 -10.02 -5.00 -5.39
CA ASN A 220 -9.97 -3.86 -6.31
C ASN A 220 -11.38 -3.42 -6.71
N PHE A 221 -12.29 -4.35 -6.97
CA PHE A 221 -13.69 -4.02 -7.28
C PHE A 221 -14.36 -3.31 -6.10
N ALA A 222 -14.28 -3.87 -4.89
CA ALA A 222 -14.90 -3.27 -3.72
C ALA A 222 -14.40 -1.84 -3.44
N THR A 223 -13.09 -1.61 -3.57
CA THR A 223 -12.48 -0.29 -3.31
C THR A 223 -12.75 0.73 -4.41
N VAL A 224 -12.72 0.33 -5.69
CA VAL A 224 -13.08 1.21 -6.80
C VAL A 224 -14.58 1.52 -6.77
N HIS A 225 -15.43 0.52 -6.50
CA HIS A 225 -16.86 0.71 -6.37
C HIS A 225 -17.22 1.66 -5.22
N ALA A 226 -16.53 1.55 -4.08
CA ALA A 226 -16.69 2.50 -2.97
C ALA A 226 -16.38 3.95 -3.41
N GLY A 227 -15.37 4.15 -4.26
CA GLY A 227 -15.07 5.45 -4.87
C GLY A 227 -16.17 5.97 -5.79
N ALA A 228 -16.70 5.11 -6.66
CA ALA A 228 -17.78 5.46 -7.57
C ALA A 228 -19.09 5.79 -6.82
N MET A 229 -19.35 5.14 -5.69
CA MET A 229 -20.45 5.50 -4.80
C MET A 229 -20.18 6.83 -4.11
N LEU A 230 -18.96 7.10 -3.66
CA LEU A 230 -18.60 8.35 -3.00
C LEU A 230 -18.78 9.57 -3.93
N SER A 231 -18.44 9.46 -5.22
CA SER A 231 -18.65 10.56 -6.18
C SER A 231 -20.12 10.83 -6.51
N SER A 232 -21.01 9.87 -6.22
CA SER A 232 -22.46 10.06 -6.38
C SER A 232 -23.13 10.81 -5.22
N LEU A 233 -22.45 10.92 -4.06
CA LEU A 233 -22.96 11.63 -2.88
C LEU A 233 -22.73 13.14 -3.04
N ARG A 234 -23.80 13.88 -3.33
CA ARG A 234 -23.72 15.32 -3.63
C ARG A 234 -24.08 16.24 -2.44
N SER A 235 -24.57 15.70 -1.30
CA SER A 235 -24.95 16.49 -0.12
C SER A 235 -24.52 15.86 1.22
N THR A 236 -24.30 16.69 2.25
CA THR A 236 -24.10 16.26 3.65
C THR A 236 -25.30 15.51 4.22
N SER A 237 -26.50 15.70 3.65
CA SER A 237 -27.71 14.92 3.95
C SER A 237 -27.61 13.45 3.51
N ASP A 238 -26.88 13.15 2.42
CA ASP A 238 -26.70 11.79 1.92
C ASP A 238 -25.64 11.00 2.71
N LEU A 239 -24.81 11.70 3.49
CA LEU A 239 -23.88 11.08 4.44
C LEU A 239 -24.59 10.53 5.68
N LEU A 240 -25.74 11.12 6.05
CA LEU A 240 -26.61 10.65 7.14
C LEU A 240 -27.60 9.57 6.70
N ASP A 241 -27.62 9.22 5.41
CA ASP A 241 -28.41 8.09 4.92
C ASP A 241 -27.89 6.80 5.59
N PRO A 242 -28.75 5.99 6.26
CA PRO A 242 -28.32 4.84 7.06
C PRO A 242 -27.48 3.83 6.27
N ARG A 243 -27.70 3.77 4.95
CA ARG A 243 -26.99 2.90 4.03
C ARG A 243 -25.55 3.37 3.80
N THR A 244 -25.35 4.67 3.58
CA THR A 244 -24.04 5.32 3.43
C THR A 244 -23.24 5.27 4.73
N MET A 245 -23.89 5.57 5.86
CA MET A 245 -23.29 5.45 7.20
C MET A 245 -22.87 4.01 7.51
N GLY A 246 -23.70 3.02 7.18
CA GLY A 246 -23.38 1.61 7.35
C GLY A 246 -22.16 1.18 6.52
N LEU A 247 -22.04 1.67 5.29
CA LEU A 247 -20.91 1.36 4.39
C LEU A 247 -19.61 2.08 4.78
N LEU A 248 -19.67 3.34 5.21
CA LEU A 248 -18.51 4.07 5.74
C LEU A 248 -18.03 3.47 7.06
N MET A 249 -18.96 3.06 7.94
CA MET A 249 -18.64 2.28 9.13
C MET A 249 -18.03 0.92 8.79
N LEU A 250 -18.56 0.21 7.79
CA LEU A 250 -18.00 -1.06 7.35
C LEU A 250 -16.59 -0.90 6.76
N LEU A 251 -16.33 0.18 6.03
CA LEU A 251 -15.01 0.50 5.47
C LEU A 251 -14.03 0.92 6.56
N ALA A 252 -14.47 1.77 7.50
CA ALA A 252 -13.68 2.20 8.66
C ALA A 252 -13.35 1.02 9.58
N VAL A 253 -14.35 0.19 9.91
CA VAL A 253 -14.17 -1.07 10.65
C VAL A 253 -13.30 -2.02 9.85
N GLY A 254 -13.50 -2.17 8.55
CA GLY A 254 -12.66 -2.96 7.64
C GLY A 254 -11.18 -2.57 7.67
N MET A 255 -10.89 -1.27 7.69
CA MET A 255 -9.55 -0.71 7.85
C MET A 255 -8.99 -0.87 9.27
N LEU A 256 -9.86 -0.89 10.28
CA LEU A 256 -9.51 -1.02 11.69
C LEU A 256 -9.38 -2.48 12.15
N ILE A 257 -10.00 -3.44 11.45
CA ILE A 257 -9.92 -4.88 11.75
C ILE A 257 -8.46 -5.36 11.80
N PRO A 258 -7.59 -5.06 10.82
CA PRO A 258 -6.17 -5.42 10.91
C PRO A 258 -5.46 -4.77 12.11
N ALA A 259 -5.85 -3.54 12.48
CA ALA A 259 -5.26 -2.82 13.60
C ALA A 259 -5.72 -3.39 14.96
N LEU A 260 -7.01 -3.75 15.08
CA LEU A 260 -7.61 -4.32 16.29
C LEU A 260 -7.21 -5.78 16.51
N LEU A 261 -7.13 -6.59 15.45
CA LEU A 261 -6.63 -7.96 15.53
C LEU A 261 -5.15 -7.98 15.94
N LYS A 262 -4.35 -7.02 15.45
CA LYS A 262 -2.95 -6.87 15.84
C LYS A 262 -2.81 -6.39 17.30
N ARG A 263 -3.75 -5.58 17.79
CA ARG A 263 -3.78 -5.09 19.18
C ARG A 263 -4.19 -6.20 20.15
N LYS A 264 -5.22 -6.98 19.82
CA LYS A 264 -5.64 -8.17 20.61
C LYS A 264 -4.58 -9.26 20.64
N ALA A 265 -3.89 -9.53 19.53
CA ALA A 265 -2.76 -10.47 19.51
C ALA A 265 -1.60 -10.00 20.38
N LYS A 266 -1.36 -8.68 20.49
CA LYS A 266 -0.32 -8.10 21.34
C LYS A 266 -0.69 -8.15 22.83
N GLU A 267 -1.97 -7.95 23.16
CA GLU A 267 -2.49 -8.04 24.54
C GLU A 267 -2.52 -9.49 25.06
N GLN A 268 -2.76 -10.47 24.19
CA GLN A 268 -2.75 -11.90 24.57
C GLN A 268 -1.35 -12.51 24.70
N THR A 269 -0.30 -11.82 24.25
CA THR A 269 1.10 -12.29 24.33
C THR A 269 1.93 -11.48 25.35
N ALA A 270 1.31 -10.61 26.14
CA ALA A 270 1.98 -9.96 27.26
C ALA A 270 2.08 -10.96 28.43
N PRO A 271 3.28 -11.36 28.88
CA PRO A 271 3.41 -12.17 30.09
C PRO A 271 2.87 -11.37 31.28
N ALA A 272 2.06 -12.02 32.11
CA ALA A 272 1.69 -11.50 33.42
C ALA A 272 2.98 -11.34 34.24
N ASP A 273 3.34 -10.10 34.55
CA ASP A 273 4.42 -9.77 35.46
C ASP A 273 3.93 -10.09 36.87
N ASP A 274 4.21 -11.30 37.34
CA ASP A 274 4.02 -11.68 38.74
C ASP A 274 4.98 -10.85 39.58
N GLY A 275 4.41 -9.96 40.39
CA GLY A 275 5.15 -9.09 41.29
C GLY A 275 6.02 -9.88 42.26
N GLN A 276 7.34 -9.82 42.06
CA GLN A 276 8.31 -10.07 43.12
C GLN A 276 8.92 -8.73 43.56
N ALA A 277 8.42 -8.26 44.70
CA ALA A 277 9.05 -7.21 45.49
C ALA A 277 10.46 -7.63 45.89
N GLN A 278 11.47 -6.86 45.47
CA GLN A 278 12.83 -6.93 46.01
C GLN A 278 12.84 -6.33 47.44
N PRO A 279 13.49 -6.96 48.42
CA PRO A 279 13.73 -6.32 49.71
C PRO A 279 14.91 -5.35 49.62
N THR A 280 14.70 -4.16 50.18
CA THR A 280 15.63 -3.05 50.39
C THR A 280 16.87 -3.49 51.18
N PRO A 281 18.10 -3.04 50.86
CA PRO A 281 19.24 -3.27 51.73
C PRO A 281 19.24 -2.27 52.89
N GLU A 282 19.12 -2.79 54.11
CA GLU A 282 19.34 -2.05 55.35
C GLU A 282 20.81 -1.60 55.47
N ARG A 283 20.96 -0.34 55.88
CA ARG A 283 22.23 0.32 56.17
C ARG A 283 22.43 0.33 57.68
N SER A 284 23.40 -0.44 58.20
CA SER A 284 23.94 -0.31 59.55
C SER A 284 25.43 -0.65 59.47
N SER A 285 26.35 0.32 59.50
CA SER A 285 26.90 0.99 60.69
C SER A 285 27.43 0.04 61.77
N LYS A 286 28.74 0.20 62.01
CA LYS A 286 29.47 0.09 63.29
C LYS A 286 30.22 -1.21 63.66
N LYS A 287 31.55 -1.00 63.75
CA LYS A 287 32.44 -1.18 64.91
C LYS A 287 33.21 -2.51 65.07
N SER A 288 34.54 -2.36 65.23
CA SER A 288 35.48 -3.02 66.18
C SER A 288 35.36 -4.54 66.34
N ASP A 289 36.40 -5.35 66.16
CA ASP A 289 37.79 -5.25 66.61
C ASP A 289 38.78 -5.87 65.61
#